data_AF-A0A437GVV9-F1
#
_entry.id   AF-A0A437GVV9-F1
#
_cell.length_a   1.000
_cell.length_b   1.000
_cell.length_c   1.000
_cell.angle_alpha   90.00
_cell.angle_beta   90.00
_cell.angle_gamma   90.00
#
_symmetry.space_group_name_H-M   'P 1'
#
loop_
_entity.id
_entity.type
_entity.pdbx_description
1 polymer ?
#
loop_
_entity_poly.entity_id
_entity_poly.type
_entity_poly.pdbx_seq_one_letter_code
_entity_poly.pdbx_strand_id
1 'polypeptide(L)' 'IFLGSGTSLIAAERVGRAFRGLDIDPAYVDLAMTRWSQITGKEPTLVHRSANEAAA' A
#
# COMPACT_ATOMS: atom_id res chain seq x y z
N ILE A 1 11.23 -2.92 -6.91
CA ILE A 1 10.86 -2.77 -5.49
C ILE A 1 9.74 -3.76 -5.24
N PHE A 2 9.81 -4.54 -4.15
CA PHE A 2 8.81 -5.55 -3.79
C PHE A 2 8.17 -5.11 -2.47
N LEU A 3 6.87 -4.81 -2.49
CA LEU A 3 6.12 -4.42 -1.28
C LEU A 3 5.83 -5.65 -0.42
N GLY A 4 5.53 -6.78 -1.05
CA GLY A 4 5.13 -8.03 -0.42
C GLY A 4 4.02 -7.80 0.59
N SER A 5 4.17 -8.37 1.78
CA SER A 5 3.20 -8.20 2.88
C SER A 5 3.23 -6.81 3.56
N GLY A 6 3.99 -5.84 3.04
CA GLY A 6 4.03 -4.48 3.58
C GLY A 6 4.87 -4.30 4.86
N THR A 7 5.79 -5.23 5.17
CA THR A 7 6.64 -5.13 6.38
C THR A 7 7.42 -3.80 6.44
N SER A 8 8.00 -3.37 5.32
CA SER A 8 8.74 -2.10 5.25
C SER A 8 7.84 -0.87 5.39
N LEU A 9 6.61 -0.93 4.87
CA LEU A 9 5.59 0.11 5.06
C LEU A 9 5.26 0.28 6.56
N ILE A 10 5.00 -0.83 7.24
CA ILE A 10 4.67 -0.84 8.68
C ILE A 10 5.86 -0.36 9.52
N ALA A 11 7.08 -0.79 9.18
CA ALA A 11 8.28 -0.33 9.86
C ALA A 11 8.46 1.19 9.73
N ALA A 12 8.24 1.74 8.53
CA ALA A 12 8.31 3.18 8.29
C ALA A 12 7.26 3.97 9.08
N GLU A 13 6.00 3.49 9.12
CA GLU A 13 4.93 4.09 9.93
C GLU A 13 5.33 4.18 11.42
N ARG A 14 5.85 3.07 11.99
CA ARG A 14 6.23 3.00 13.40
C ARG A 14 7.34 3.97 13.80
N VAL A 15 8.23 4.33 12.86
CA VAL A 15 9.34 5.26 13.10
C VAL A 15 9.07 6.67 12.55
N GLY A 16 7.85 6.95 12.09
CA GLY A 16 7.47 8.27 11.56
C GLY A 16 8.18 8.66 10.26
N ARG A 17 8.52 7.69 9.40
CA ARG A 17 9.18 7.93 8.11
C ARG A 17 8.20 7.79 6.95
N ALA A 18 8.41 8.60 5.90
CA ALA A 18 7.72 8.44 4.63
C ALA A 18 8.15 7.14 3.93
N PHE A 19 7.22 6.49 3.24
CA PHE A 19 7.45 5.25 2.49
C PHE A 19 6.74 5.27 1.14
N ARG A 20 7.38 4.67 0.13
CA ARG A 20 6.76 4.35 -1.16
C ARG A 20 7.15 2.92 -1.53
N GLY A 21 6.16 2.14 -1.94
CA GLY A 21 6.33 0.75 -2.35
C GLY A 21 5.57 0.46 -3.63
N LEU A 22 5.91 -0.66 -4.26
CA LEU A 22 5.27 -1.19 -5.45
C LEU A 22 5.21 -2.71 -5.27
N ASP A 23 4.09 -3.31 -5.63
CA ASP A 23 4.02 -4.73 -5.95
C ASP A 23 3.39 -4.92 -7.33
N ILE A 24 3.75 -6.02 -7.99
CA ILE A 24 3.17 -6.38 -9.28
C ILE A 24 1.89 -7.19 -9.09
N ASP A 25 1.81 -7.95 -8.01
CA ASP A 25 0.64 -8.75 -7.68
C ASP A 25 -0.36 -7.87 -6.88
N PRO A 26 -1.54 -7.60 -7.43
CA PRO A 26 -2.57 -6.81 -6.74
C PRO A 26 -2.93 -7.38 -5.36
N ALA A 27 -2.89 -8.70 -5.17
CA ALA A 27 -3.21 -9.33 -3.90
C ALA A 27 -2.20 -8.94 -2.80
N TYR A 28 -0.93 -8.72 -3.14
CA TYR A 28 0.06 -8.22 -2.20
C TYR A 28 -0.13 -6.73 -1.89
N VAL A 29 -0.59 -5.93 -2.86
CA VAL A 29 -0.97 -4.53 -2.61
C VAL A 29 -2.13 -4.45 -1.63
N ASP A 30 -3.19 -5.23 -1.84
CA ASP A 30 -4.36 -5.30 -0.96
C ASP A 30 -4.00 -5.82 0.44
N LEU A 31 -3.14 -6.84 0.51
CA LEU A 31 -2.64 -7.38 1.78
C LEU A 31 -1.85 -6.33 2.57
N ALA A 32 -0.93 -5.62 1.91
CA ALA A 32 -0.13 -4.58 2.55
C ALA A 32 -1.00 -3.42 3.05
N MET A 33 -1.99 -2.99 2.26
CA MET A 33 -2.99 -1.98 2.66
C MET A 33 -3.79 -2.42 3.87
N THR A 34 -4.37 -3.62 3.84
CA THR A 34 -5.18 -4.16 4.94
C THR A 34 -4.38 -4.24 6.25
N ARG A 35 -3.14 -4.74 6.19
CA ARG A 35 -2.27 -4.83 7.37
C ARG A 35 -1.92 -3.46 7.94
N TRP A 36 -1.63 -2.47 7.08
CA TRP A 36 -1.33 -1.11 7.53
C TRP A 36 -2.57 -0.46 8.18
N SER A 37 -3.76 -0.64 7.60
CA SER A 37 -5.03 -0.14 8.16
C SER A 37 -5.36 -0.76 9.51
N GLN A 38 -5.17 -2.08 9.67
CA GLN A 38 -5.39 -2.77 10.96
C GLN A 38 -4.50 -2.23 12.09
N ILE A 39 -3.26 -1.83 11.77
CA ILE A 39 -2.29 -1.34 12.77
C ILE A 39 -2.53 0.13 13.09
N THR A 40 -2.92 0.94 12.12
CA THR A 40 -3.01 2.40 12.25
C THR A 40 -4.41 2.92 12.50
N GLY A 41 -5.45 2.14 12.18
CA GLY A 41 -6.85 2.57 12.14
C GLY A 41 -7.15 3.56 11.01
N LYS A 42 -6.22 3.77 10.07
CA LYS A 42 -6.37 4.73 8.97
C LYS A 42 -6.91 4.06 7.71
N GLU A 43 -7.66 4.83 6.94
CA GLU A 43 -8.26 4.39 5.68
C GLU A 43 -7.34 4.73 4.49
N PRO A 44 -6.98 3.75 3.63
CA PRO A 44 -6.23 4.02 2.41
C PRO A 44 -7.03 4.89 1.44
N THR A 45 -6.39 5.83 0.77
CA THR A 45 -7.04 6.70 -0.22
C THR A 45 -6.38 6.56 -1.58
N LEU A 46 -7.22 6.42 -2.62
CA LEU A 46 -6.75 6.43 -3.99
C LEU A 46 -6.39 7.86 -4.39
N VAL A 47 -5.09 8.13 -4.55
CA VAL A 47 -4.59 9.47 -4.91
C VAL A 47 -4.67 9.74 -6.41
N HIS A 48 -4.45 8.72 -7.23
CA HIS A 48 -4.48 8.83 -8.69
C HIS A 48 -4.80 7.49 -9.34
N ARG A 49 -5.62 7.52 -10.38
CA ARG A 49 -5.85 6.40 -11.31
C ARG A 49 -5.60 6.92 -12.72
N SER A 50 -4.79 6.21 -13.50
CA SER A 50 -4.54 6.60 -14.88
C SER A 50 -5.80 6.34 -15.73
N ALA A 51 -6.09 7.23 -16.68
CA ALA A 51 -7.34 7.19 -17.45
C ALA A 51 -7.52 5.96 -18.35
N ASN A 52 -6.46 5.16 -18.56
CA ASN A 52 -6.47 4.00 -19.47
C ASN A 52 -6.90 2.67 -18.84
N GLU A 53 -7.16 2.61 -17.52
CA GLU A 53 -7.55 1.35 -16.84
C GLU A 53 -9.06 1.22 -16.63
N ALA A 54 -9.86 2.25 -16.96
CA ALA A 54 -11.31 2.26 -16.73
C ALA A 54 -12.13 1.61 -17.86
N ALA A 55 -11.49 1.03 -18.88
CA ALA A 55 -12.13 0.59 -20.12
C ALA A 55 -12.06 -0.93 -20.40
N ALA A 56 -11.79 -1.76 -19.40
CA ALA A 56 -11.82 -3.21 -19.51
C ALA A 56 -12.82 -3.83 -18.52
#